data_AF-A0A3A1NA41-F1
#
_entry.id   AF-A0A3A1NA41-F1
#
_cell.length_a   1.000
_cell.length_b   1.000
_cell.length_c   1.000
_cell.angle_alpha   90.00
_cell.angle_beta   90.00
_cell.angle_gamma   90.00
#
_symmetry.space_group_name_H-M   'P 1'
#
loop_
_entity.id
_entity.type
_entity.pdbx_description
1 polymer ?
#
loop_
_entity_poly.entity_id
_entity_poly.type
_entity_poly.pdbx_seq_one_letter_code
_entity_poly.pdbx_strand_id
1 'polypeptide(L)' 'MTQELIEKAEEFEKRPMSHMSTSDRVKASREAKSLILSINEIYKKTKDSKLMETMKNITAKKRKIEKRLKGTPLV' A
#
# COMPACT_ATOMS: atom_id res chain seq x y z
N MET A 1 -5.00 13.70 11.97
CA MET A 1 -4.13 13.99 10.79
C MET A 1 -3.02 12.96 10.58
N THR A 2 -1.90 12.98 11.34
CA THR A 2 -0.80 11.99 11.18
C THR A 2 -1.16 10.60 11.71
N GLN A 3 -1.87 10.54 12.83
CA GLN A 3 -2.21 9.30 13.52
C GLN A 3 -3.19 8.43 12.73
N GLU A 4 -4.24 9.03 12.16
CA GLU A 4 -5.18 8.37 11.23
C GLU A 4 -4.49 7.78 9.99
N LEU A 5 -3.43 8.42 9.51
CA LEU A 5 -2.71 7.94 8.32
C LEU A 5 -1.93 6.66 8.63
N ILE A 6 -1.29 6.63 9.80
CA ILE A 6 -0.54 5.46 10.27
C ILE A 6 -1.51 4.32 10.59
N GLU A 7 -2.65 4.60 11.24
CA GLU A 7 -3.68 3.59 11.50
C GLU A 7 -4.22 2.98 10.20
N LYS A 8 -4.53 3.79 9.19
CA LYS A 8 -4.95 3.29 7.87
C LYS A 8 -3.86 2.48 7.17
N ALA A 9 -2.60 2.89 7.33
CA ALA A 9 -1.46 2.16 6.79
C ALA A 9 -1.31 0.78 7.44
N GLU A 10 -1.43 0.69 8.76
CA GLU A 10 -1.39 -0.57 9.50
C GLU A 10 -2.59 -1.46 9.18
N GLU A 11 -3.79 -0.89 9.08
CA GLU A 11 -4.99 -1.63 8.70
C GLU A 11 -4.83 -2.24 7.29
N PHE A 12 -4.33 -1.44 6.34
CA PHE A 12 -4.03 -1.91 5.00
C PHE A 12 -2.98 -3.02 5.01
N GLU A 13 -1.95 -2.92 5.87
CA GLU A 13 -0.91 -3.94 6.01
C GLU A 13 -1.45 -5.26 6.59
N LYS A 14 -2.37 -5.20 7.56
CA LYS A 14 -2.99 -6.39 8.18
C LYS A 14 -4.09 -7.01 7.31
N ARG A 15 -4.71 -6.25 6.40
CA ARG A 15 -5.83 -6.73 5.56
C ARG A 15 -5.46 -7.95 4.71
N PRO A 16 -6.20 -9.07 4.75
CA PRO A 16 -5.89 -10.23 3.93
C PRO A 16 -6.09 -9.93 2.44
N MET A 17 -5.30 -10.56 1.57
CA MET A 17 -5.41 -10.45 0.11
C MET A 17 -6.11 -11.67 -0.53
N SER A 18 -6.87 -12.43 0.25
CA SER A 18 -7.62 -13.60 -0.21
C SER A 18 -8.94 -13.17 -0.88
N HIS A 19 -9.44 -13.97 -1.83
CA HIS A 19 -10.75 -13.83 -2.47
C HIS A 19 -11.07 -12.46 -3.11
N MET A 20 -10.05 -11.69 -3.51
CA MET A 20 -10.28 -10.36 -4.09
C MET A 20 -10.74 -10.43 -5.56
N SER A 21 -11.87 -9.78 -5.86
CA SER A 21 -12.29 -9.53 -7.23
C SER A 21 -11.30 -8.60 -7.97
N THR A 22 -11.44 -8.47 -9.28
CA THR A 22 -10.64 -7.50 -10.05
C THR A 22 -10.90 -6.06 -9.58
N SER A 23 -12.15 -5.73 -9.24
CA SER A 23 -12.52 -4.41 -8.72
C SER A 23 -11.84 -4.13 -7.37
N ASP A 24 -11.85 -5.11 -6.45
CA ASP A 24 -11.20 -4.98 -5.14
C ASP A 24 -9.70 -4.78 -5.29
N ARG A 25 -9.07 -5.51 -6.23
CA ARG A 25 -7.64 -5.36 -6.53
C ARG A 25 -7.31 -3.96 -7.06
N VAL A 26 -8.15 -3.40 -7.94
CA VAL A 26 -7.97 -2.02 -8.43
C VAL A 26 -8.10 -1.01 -7.29
N LYS A 27 -9.13 -1.14 -6.46
CA LYS A 27 -9.35 -0.25 -5.29
C LYS A 27 -8.16 -0.32 -4.33
N ALA A 28 -7.74 -1.52 -3.94
CA ALA A 28 -6.62 -1.72 -3.03
C ALA A 28 -5.28 -1.20 -3.60
N SER A 29 -5.04 -1.31 -4.90
CA SER A 29 -3.84 -0.73 -5.53
C SER A 29 -3.84 0.80 -5.48
N ARG A 30 -4.99 1.43 -5.71
CA ARG A 30 -5.17 2.89 -5.61
C ARG A 30 -5.01 3.38 -4.16
N GLU A 31 -5.63 2.70 -3.22
CA GLU A 31 -5.54 2.96 -1.78
C GLU A 31 -4.07 2.90 -1.32
N ALA A 32 -3.35 1.83 -1.67
CA ALA A 32 -1.92 1.69 -1.36
C ALA A 32 -1.09 2.85 -1.92
N LYS A 33 -1.33 3.28 -3.17
CA LYS A 33 -0.63 4.42 -3.78
C LYS A 33 -0.91 5.71 -3.01
N SER A 34 -2.16 5.95 -2.63
CA SER A 34 -2.55 7.12 -1.84
C SER A 34 -1.82 7.15 -0.50
N LEU A 35 -1.82 6.03 0.23
CA LEU A 35 -1.15 5.92 1.52
C LEU A 35 0.36 6.19 1.40
N ILE A 36 1.04 5.59 0.41
CA ILE A 36 2.47 5.81 0.19
C ILE A 36 2.78 7.30 -0.06
N LEU A 37 1.99 7.98 -0.88
CA LEU A 37 2.20 9.40 -1.19
C LEU A 37 1.99 10.28 0.04
N SER A 38 0.93 10.04 0.80
CA SER A 38 0.66 10.77 2.04
C SER A 38 1.74 10.53 3.09
N ILE A 39 2.24 9.29 3.25
CA ILE A 39 3.34 9.00 4.18
C ILE A 39 4.63 9.69 3.73
N ASN A 40 4.90 9.75 2.43
CA ASN A 40 6.06 10.41 1.88
C ASN A 40 6.10 11.92 2.20
N GLU A 41 4.96 12.60 2.25
CA GLU A 41 4.89 14.03 2.64
C GLU A 41 5.34 14.25 4.09
N ILE A 42 4.99 13.32 4.99
CA ILE A 42 5.42 13.36 6.39
C ILE A 42 6.91 12.99 6.48
N TYR A 43 7.32 11.92 5.79
CA TYR A 43 8.70 11.46 5.76
C TYR A 43 9.66 12.55 5.28
N LYS A 44 9.29 13.36 4.29
CA LYS A 44 10.12 14.49 3.83
C LYS A 44 10.42 15.51 4.93
N LYS A 45 9.52 15.67 5.90
CA LYS A 45 9.66 16.61 7.02
C LYS A 45 10.40 15.99 8.21
N THR A 46 10.09 14.74 8.55
CA THR A 46 10.61 14.07 9.75
C THR A 46 11.85 13.23 9.51
N LYS A 47 12.01 12.71 8.28
CA LYS A 47 13.00 11.70 7.88
C LYS A 47 13.00 10.44 8.76
N ASP A 48 11.87 10.13 9.40
CA ASP A 48 11.72 8.99 10.30
C ASP A 48 11.87 7.66 9.54
N SER A 49 12.77 6.79 10.00
CA SER A 49 13.01 5.46 9.44
C SER A 49 11.79 4.55 9.54
N LYS A 50 10.95 4.72 10.56
CA LYS A 50 9.71 3.93 10.74
C LYS A 50 8.74 4.15 9.59
N LEU A 51 8.56 5.41 9.16
CA LEU A 51 7.68 5.74 8.02
C LEU A 51 8.19 5.10 6.72
N MET A 52 9.51 5.02 6.55
CA MET A 52 10.11 4.35 5.40
C MET A 52 9.83 2.84 5.41
N GLU A 53 9.89 2.20 6.59
CA GLU A 53 9.56 0.78 6.73
C GLU A 53 8.10 0.51 6.37
N THR A 54 7.16 1.31 6.88
CA THR A 54 5.74 1.24 6.52
C THR A 54 5.53 1.41 5.01
N MET A 55 6.20 2.38 4.38
CA MET A 55 6.13 2.58 2.92
C MET A 55 6.63 1.34 2.15
N LYS A 56 7.73 0.73 2.59
CA LYS A 56 8.29 -0.48 1.96
C LYS A 56 7.30 -1.64 2.03
N ASN A 57 6.66 -1.85 3.19
CA ASN A 57 5.68 -2.92 3.38
C ASN A 57 4.44 -2.73 2.49
N ILE A 58 3.87 -1.52 2.45
CA ILE A 58 2.74 -1.19 1.59
C ILE A 58 3.13 -1.35 0.11
N THR A 59 4.34 -0.93 -0.28
CA THR A 59 4.83 -1.06 -1.66
C THR A 59 4.97 -2.51 -2.08
N ALA A 60 5.52 -3.37 -1.21
CA ALA A 60 5.62 -4.80 -1.48
C ALA A 60 4.25 -5.45 -1.68
N LYS A 61 3.27 -5.06 -0.85
CA LYS A 61 1.89 -5.53 -0.94
C LYS A 61 1.19 -5.04 -2.22
N LYS A 62 1.31 -3.76 -2.54
CA LYS A 62 0.83 -3.16 -3.80
C LYS A 62 1.38 -3.90 -5.02
N ARG A 63 2.69 -4.19 -5.03
CA ARG A 63 3.34 -4.94 -6.13
C ARG A 63 2.73 -6.33 -6.31
N LYS A 64 2.38 -7.03 -5.23
CA LYS A 64 1.69 -8.34 -5.30
C LYS A 64 0.29 -8.19 -5.91
N ILE A 65 -0.47 -7.16 -5.53
CA ILE A 65 -1.80 -6.87 -6.09
C ILE A 65 -1.69 -6.53 -7.59
N GLU A 66 -0.74 -5.69 -7.98
CA GLU A 66 -0.53 -5.31 -9.38
C GLU A 66 -0.09 -6.48 -10.26
N LYS A 67 0.77 -7.38 -9.75
CA LYS A 67 1.09 -8.64 -10.45
C LYS A 67 -0.16 -9.46 -10.73
N ARG A 68 -1.08 -9.57 -9.76
CA ARG A 68 -2.36 -10.28 -9.93
C ARG A 68 -3.33 -9.56 -10.88
N LEU A 69 -3.22 -8.24 -11.03
CA LEU A 69 -4.03 -7.47 -11.97
C LEU A 69 -3.53 -7.59 -13.41
N LYS A 70 -2.20 -7.52 -13.61
CA LYS A 70 -1.57 -7.62 -14.92
C LYS A 70 -1.61 -9.03 -15.50
N GLY A 71 -1.90 -10.04 -14.67
CA GLY A 71 -1.81 -11.44 -15.04
C GLY A 71 -0.36 -11.90 -15.18
N THR A 72 -0.17 -13.20 -15.31
CA THR A 72 1.10 -13.77 -15.75
C THR A 72 1.21 -13.49 -17.26
N PRO A 73 2.36 -12.98 -17.76
CA PRO A 73 2.57 -12.92 -19.20
C PRO A 73 2.35 -14.32 -19.78
N LEU A 74 1.49 -14.43 -20.79
CA LEU A 74 1.44 -15.63 -21.62
C LEU A 74 2.78 -15.66 -22.37
N VAL A 75 3.66 -16.56 -21.93
CA VAL A 75 4.96 -16.80 -22.58
C VAL A 75 4.71 -17.54 -23.88
#